data_AF-A0A1I6K097-F1
#
_entry.id   AF-A0A1I6K097-F1
#
_cell.length_a   1.000
_cell.length_b   1.000
_cell.length_c   1.000
_cell.angle_alpha   90.00
_cell.angle_beta   90.00
_cell.angle_gamma   90.00
#
_symmetry.space_group_name_H-M   'P 1'
#
loop_
_entity.id
_entity.type
_entity.pdbx_description
1 polymer ?
#
loop_
_entity_poly.entity_id
_entity_poly.type
_entity_poly.pdbx_seq_one_letter_code
_entity_poly.pdbx_strand_id
1 'polypeptide(L)'
;MKTVLHDLALRLGGLALIAMAAGAFAALKHHCPSAGDWSDAAVCTLAWALAAACFLAASAGLALLALGRGILARVEVSARWRPVSAPPPAAR
;
A
#
# COMPACT_ATOMS: atom_id res chain seq x y z
N MET A 1 -9.26 -17.93 -19.33
CA MET A 1 -9.78 -18.24 -17.97
C MET A 1 -8.78 -17.95 -16.85
N LYS A 2 -7.52 -18.45 -16.90
CA LYS A 2 -6.54 -18.21 -15.81
C LYS A 2 -6.32 -16.72 -15.47
N THR A 3 -6.25 -15.84 -16.47
CA THR A 3 -6.01 -14.39 -16.29
C THR A 3 -7.14 -13.66 -15.56
N VAL A 4 -8.38 -14.13 -15.70
CA VAL A 4 -9.55 -13.54 -15.02
C VAL A 4 -9.55 -13.89 -13.55
N LEU A 5 -9.19 -15.14 -13.22
CA LEU A 5 -9.08 -15.60 -11.83
C LEU A 5 -8.00 -14.83 -11.05
N HIS A 6 -6.86 -14.55 -11.70
CA HIS A 6 -5.77 -13.76 -11.09
C HIS A 6 -6.18 -12.31 -10.85
N ASP A 7 -6.88 -11.68 -11.80
CA ASP A 7 -7.37 -10.31 -11.62
C ASP A 7 -8.40 -10.21 -10.49
N LEU A 8 -9.33 -11.18 -10.43
CA LEU A 8 -10.32 -11.27 -9.37
C LEU A 8 -9.66 -11.49 -8.00
N ALA A 9 -8.66 -12.38 -7.92
CA ALA A 9 -7.92 -12.62 -6.68
C ALA A 9 -7.20 -11.37 -6.18
N LEU A 10 -6.57 -10.59 -7.07
CA LEU A 10 -5.93 -9.31 -6.71
C LEU A 10 -6.94 -8.29 -6.18
N ARG A 11 -8.09 -8.14 -6.85
CA ARG A 11 -9.16 -7.24 -6.42
C ARG A 11 -9.76 -7.67 -5.08
N LEU A 12 -10.01 -8.96 -4.88
CA LEU A 12 -10.49 -9.52 -3.61
C LEU A 12 -9.46 -9.32 -2.48
N GLY A 13 -8.17 -9.48 -2.77
CA GLY A 13 -7.10 -9.15 -1.84
C GLY A 13 -7.10 -7.66 -1.47
N GLY A 14 -7.35 -6.78 -2.44
CA GLY A 14 -7.51 -5.36 -2.18
C GLY A 14 -8.70 -5.02 -1.29
N LEU A 15 -9.86 -5.64 -1.53
CA LEU A 15 -11.04 -5.54 -0.65
C LEU A 15 -10.73 -6.01 0.77
N ALA A 16 -10.03 -7.13 0.92
CA ALA A 16 -9.66 -7.66 2.22
C ALA A 16 -8.74 -6.70 3.00
N LEU A 17 -7.76 -6.08 2.33
CA LEU A 17 -6.89 -5.06 2.94
C LEU A 17 -7.67 -3.83 3.40
N ILE A 18 -8.61 -3.35 2.59
CA ILE A 18 -9.46 -2.21 2.97
C ILE A 18 -10.35 -2.58 4.16
N ALA A 19 -10.95 -3.77 4.16
CA ALA A 19 -11.78 -4.25 5.27
C ALA A 19 -10.97 -4.35 6.57
N MET A 20 -9.74 -4.88 6.51
CA MET A 20 -8.84 -4.92 7.66
C MET A 20 -8.47 -3.52 8.16
N ALA A 21 -8.14 -2.59 7.26
CA ALA A 21 -7.82 -1.21 7.63
C ALA A 21 -9.03 -0.50 8.28
N ALA A 22 -10.23 -0.69 7.73
CA ALA A 22 -11.46 -0.15 8.30
C ALA A 22 -11.77 -0.73 9.68
N GLY A 23 -11.61 -2.05 9.85
CA GLY A 23 -11.79 -2.72 11.13
C GLY A 23 -10.78 -2.26 12.19
N ALA A 24 -9.51 -2.12 11.81
CA ALA A 24 -8.46 -1.61 12.69
C ALA A 24 -8.72 -0.15 13.11
N PHE A 25 -9.16 0.70 12.18
CA PHE A 25 -9.54 2.09 12.49
C PHE A 25 -10.76 2.16 13.43
N ALA A 26 -11.77 1.31 13.21
CA ALA A 26 -12.94 1.24 14.08
C ALA A 26 -12.55 0.77 15.50
N ALA A 27 -11.69 -0.25 15.61
CA ALA A 27 -11.16 -0.71 16.88
C ALA A 27 -10.35 0.38 17.58
N LEU A 28 -9.48 1.10 16.85
CA LEU A 28 -8.70 2.20 17.41
C LEU A 28 -9.59 3.34 17.90
N LYS A 29 -10.65 3.69 17.16
CA LYS A 29 -11.64 4.68 17.59
C LYS A 29 -12.39 4.26 18.87
N HIS A 30 -12.67 2.96 19.02
CA HIS A 30 -13.34 2.43 20.20
C HIS A 30 -12.41 2.37 21.43
N HIS A 31 -11.14 2.01 21.23
CA HIS A 31 -10.17 1.83 22.33
C HIS A 31 -9.40 3.11 22.69
N CYS A 32 -9.34 4.08 21.79
CA CYS A 32 -8.70 5.38 22.01
C CYS A 32 -9.74 6.49 21.77
N PRO A 33 -10.65 6.73 22.74
CA PRO A 33 -11.57 7.85 22.66
C PRO A 33 -10.77 9.14 22.55
N SER A 34 -11.16 9.98 21.61
CA SER A 34 -10.50 11.25 21.33
C SER A 34 -10.51 12.14 22.59
N ALA A 35 -9.32 12.64 22.96
CA ALA A 35 -9.10 13.80 23.83
C ALA A 35 -9.12 13.67 25.37
N GLY A 36 -8.96 12.48 25.97
CA GLY A 36 -8.83 12.37 27.44
C GLY A 36 -7.42 12.63 27.95
N ASP A 37 -6.55 11.63 27.87
CA ASP A 37 -5.21 11.67 28.46
C ASP A 37 -4.22 10.90 27.56
N TRP A 38 -3.60 11.58 26.59
CA TRP A 38 -2.49 11.01 25.82
C TRP A 38 -1.14 11.28 26.52
N SER A 39 -1.10 11.13 27.84
CA SER A 39 0.11 11.43 28.63
C SER A 39 1.26 10.45 28.37
N ASP A 40 0.96 9.30 27.76
CA ASP A 40 1.95 8.27 27.45
C ASP A 40 2.43 8.36 26.00
N ALA A 41 3.68 8.80 25.84
CA ALA A 41 4.34 8.91 24.54
C ALA A 41 4.39 7.57 23.79
N ALA A 42 4.43 6.44 24.50
CA ALA A 42 4.44 5.11 23.88
C ALA A 42 3.08 4.80 23.22
N VAL A 43 1.97 5.13 23.89
CA VAL A 43 0.60 4.95 23.37
C VAL A 43 0.37 5.83 22.15
N CYS A 44 0.87 7.08 22.19
CA CYS A 44 0.79 7.98 21.06
C CYS A 44 1.58 7.45 19.85
N THR A 45 2.81 6.99 20.07
CA THR A 45 3.67 6.43 19.00
C THR A 45 3.07 5.18 18.38
N LEU A 46 2.51 4.28 19.19
CA LEU A 46 1.84 3.07 18.71
C LEU A 46 0.59 3.41 17.88
N ALA A 47 -0.21 4.38 18.32
CA ALA A 47 -1.40 4.81 17.58
C ALA A 47 -1.04 5.43 16.22
N TRP A 48 0.01 6.25 16.15
CA TRP A 48 0.54 6.80 14.89
C TRP A 48 1.06 5.70 13.95
N ALA A 49 1.80 4.73 14.48
CA ALA A 49 2.28 3.59 13.70
C ALA A 49 1.12 2.76 13.13
N LEU A 50 0.08 2.52 13.93
CA LEU A 50 -1.11 1.78 13.49
C LEU A 50 -1.91 2.57 12.45
N ALA A 51 -2.05 3.89 12.62
CA ALA A 51 -2.70 4.76 11.64
C ALA A 51 -1.95 4.76 10.30
N ALA A 52 -0.61 4.85 10.33
CA ALA A 52 0.21 4.75 9.13
C ALA A 52 0.07 3.40 8.44
N ALA A 53 0.05 2.30 9.20
CA ALA A 53 -0.18 0.96 8.68
C ALA A 53 -1.58 0.80 8.04
N CYS A 54 -2.62 1.32 8.69
CA CYS A 54 -3.99 1.31 8.15
C CYS A 54 -4.08 2.12 6.85
N PHE A 55 -3.45 3.30 6.81
CA PHE A 55 -3.39 4.13 5.61
C PHE A 55 -2.68 3.42 4.46
N LEU A 56 -1.55 2.77 4.73
CA LEU A 56 -0.80 2.01 3.73
C LEU A 56 -1.61 0.82 3.21
N ALA A 57 -2.27 0.07 4.11
CA ALA A 57 -3.10 -1.07 3.76
C ALA A 57 -4.31 -0.65 2.89
N ALA A 58 -4.99 0.43 3.26
CA ALA A 58 -6.10 0.98 2.47
C ALA A 58 -5.62 1.47 1.10
N SER A 59 -4.48 2.16 1.04
CA SER A 59 -3.91 2.66 -0.22
C SER A 59 -3.49 1.52 -1.15
N ALA A 60 -2.81 0.50 -0.61
CA ALA A 60 -2.44 -0.70 -1.35
C ALA A 60 -3.69 -1.47 -1.81
N GLY A 61 -4.71 -1.58 -0.97
CA GLY A 61 -5.96 -2.24 -1.31
C GLY A 61 -6.74 -1.52 -2.42
N LEU A 62 -6.80 -0.18 -2.38
CA LEU A 62 -7.36 0.64 -3.45
C LEU A 62 -6.57 0.50 -4.76
N ALA A 63 -5.24 0.50 -4.69
CA ALA A 63 -4.40 0.27 -5.87
C ALA A 63 -4.66 -1.10 -6.50
N LEU A 64 -4.77 -2.16 -5.69
CA LEU A 64 -5.10 -3.51 -6.15
C LEU A 64 -6.51 -3.60 -6.75
N LEU A 65 -7.48 -2.86 -6.19
CA LEU A 65 -8.84 -2.80 -6.74
C LEU A 65 -8.92 -2.05 -8.07
N ALA A 66 -8.23 -0.91 -8.15
CA ALA A 66 -8.26 -0.04 -9.32
C ALA A 66 -7.45 -0.61 -10.49
N LEU A 67 -6.22 -1.07 -10.21
CA LEU A 67 -5.29 -1.54 -11.23
C LEU A 67 -5.46 -3.04 -11.53
N GLY A 68 -5.84 -3.85 -10.53
CA GLY A 68 -5.90 -5.31 -10.67
C GLY A 68 -4.58 -5.87 -11.21
N ARG A 69 -4.65 -6.69 -12.26
CA ARG A 69 -3.50 -7.19 -13.02
C ARG A 69 -2.61 -6.09 -13.59
N GLY A 70 -3.16 -4.90 -13.85
CA GLY A 70 -2.44 -3.75 -14.40
C GLY A 70 -1.27 -3.27 -13.51
N ILE A 71 -1.26 -3.65 -12.23
CA ILE A 71 -0.15 -3.36 -11.31
C ILE A 71 1.16 -4.04 -11.72
N LEU A 72 1.07 -5.15 -12.49
CA LEU A 72 2.21 -5.89 -13.03
C LEU A 72 2.52 -5.51 -14.48
N ALA A 73 1.80 -4.54 -15.05
CA ALA A 73 2.05 -4.11 -16.41
C ALA A 73 3.43 -3.43 -16.50
N ARG A 74 4.17 -3.69 -17.59
CA ARG A 74 5.38 -2.93 -17.88
C ARG A 74 4.99 -1.48 -18.13
N VAL A 75 5.57 -0.57 -17.36
CA VAL A 75 5.47 0.86 -17.61
C VAL A 75 6.50 1.23 -18.67
N GLU A 76 6.04 1.64 -19.84
CA GLU A 76 6.92 2.20 -20.86
C GLU A 76 7.37 3.60 -20.43
N VAL A 77 8.67 3.73 -20.17
CA VAL A 77 9.27 5.02 -19.81
C VAL A 77 9.84 5.68 -21.07
N SER A 78 9.49 6.95 -21.28
CA SER A 78 10.00 7.74 -22.40
C SER A 78 11.53 7.78 -22.41
N ALA A 79 12.14 7.91 -23.60
CA ALA A 79 13.59 7.91 -23.78
C ALA A 79 14.35 8.88 -22.84
N ARG A 80 13.73 10.02 -22.46
CA ARG A 80 14.32 11.03 -21.55
C ARG A 80 14.62 10.52 -20.14
N TRP A 81 13.96 9.45 -19.69
CA TRP A 81 14.07 8.89 -18.33
C TRP A 81 14.77 7.53 -18.32
N ARG A 82 15.23 7.03 -19.48
CA ARG A 82 15.96 5.77 -19.51
C ARG A 82 17.33 5.98 -18.86
N PRO A 83 17.79 5.07 -17.98
CA PRO A 83 19.14 5.13 -17.44
C PRO A 83 20.12 5.18 -18.61
N VAL A 84 20.99 6.18 -18.62
CA VAL A 84 22.11 6.21 -19.57
C VAL A 84 23.02 5.05 -19.17
N SER A 85 22.96 3.95 -19.92
CA SER A 85 23.88 2.83 -19.74
C SER A 85 25.30 3.35 -19.86
N ALA A 86 26.12 3.14 -18.84
CA ALA A 86 27.51 3.56 -18.82
C ALA A 86 28.25 2.99 -20.05
N PRO A 87 29.14 3.77 -20.70
CA PRO A 87 29.90 3.27 -21.83
C PRO A 87 30.73 2.03 -21.43
N PRO A 88 30.89 1.05 -22.33
CA PRO A 88 31.65 -0.16 -22.04
C PRO A 88 33.09 0.17 -21.63
N PRO A 89 33.71 -0.59 -20.72
CA PRO A 89 35.08 -0.35 -20.30
C PRO A 89 36.01 -0.41 -21.52
N ALA A 90 36.90 0.59 -21.65
CA ALA A 90 37.87 0.65 -22.73
C ALA A 90 38.69 -0.65 -22.76
N ALA A 91 38.70 -1.31 -23.93
CA ALA A 91 39.58 -2.45 -24.18
C ALA A 91 41.03 -1.98 -23.98
N ARG A 92 41.72 -2.61 -23.01
CA ARG A 92 43.16 -2.44 -22.83
C ARG A 92 43.92 -3.30 -23.82
#